data_AF-A0A0C3EDB4-F1
#
_entry.id   AF-A0A0C3EDB4-F1
#
_cell.length_a   1.000
_cell.length_b   1.000
_cell.length_c   1.000
_cell.angle_alpha   90.00
_cell.angle_beta   90.00
_cell.angle_gamma   90.00
#
_symmetry.space_group_name_H-M   'P 1'
#
loop_
_entity.id
_entity.type
_entity.pdbx_description
1 polymer ?
#
loop_
_entity_poly.entity_id
_entity_poly.type
_entity_poly.pdbx_seq_one_letter_code
_entity_poly.pdbx_strand_id
1 'polypeptide(L)'
;MTIYLHSPIRLSQRPPLSVPIPLRLSDDTSDFYSSSSLDQLAISFITESIETAKQQPMSKVAPSNPREKLALKQQRLELYITESKILMAKLGEASNKEEREAILSAMRECSRKIELDPLGAQDDGTLEKSKPTVEAKPFRWPSSCDDSLEISDEEE
;
A
#
# COMPACT_ATOMS: atom_id res chain seq x y z
N MET A 1 -38.82 -27.30 -3.89
CA MET A 1 -39.46 -26.11 -4.49
C MET A 1 -39.09 -24.92 -3.65
N THR A 2 -38.18 -24.08 -4.13
CA THR A 2 -37.64 -22.92 -3.42
C THR A 2 -38.11 -21.67 -4.16
N ILE A 3 -38.87 -20.80 -3.51
CA ILE A 3 -39.27 -19.50 -4.06
C ILE A 3 -38.42 -18.41 -3.42
N TYR A 4 -37.57 -17.78 -4.21
CA TYR A 4 -36.84 -16.57 -3.86
C TYR A 4 -37.73 -15.37 -4.20
N LEU A 5 -38.11 -14.57 -3.20
CA LEU A 5 -38.71 -13.25 -3.43
C LEU A 5 -37.58 -12.24 -3.62
N HIS A 6 -37.40 -11.87 -4.88
CA HIS A 6 -36.48 -10.85 -5.37
C HIS A 6 -37.13 -9.47 -5.22
N SER A 7 -36.53 -8.57 -4.44
CA SER A 7 -36.96 -7.18 -4.36
C SER A 7 -36.31 -6.37 -5.48
N PRO A 8 -37.06 -5.65 -6.33
CA PRO A 8 -36.48 -4.75 -7.32
C PRO A 8 -36.09 -3.39 -6.73
N ILE A 9 -34.85 -2.98 -7.01
CA ILE A 9 -34.24 -1.68 -6.72
C ILE A 9 -34.99 -0.60 -7.50
N ARG A 10 -35.50 0.43 -6.81
CA ARG A 10 -36.14 1.58 -7.46
C ARG A 10 -35.11 2.47 -8.16
N LEU A 11 -35.35 2.67 -9.45
CA LEU A 11 -34.71 3.65 -10.32
C LEU A 11 -34.86 5.08 -9.77
N SER A 12 -33.72 5.77 -9.73
CA SER A 12 -33.48 7.12 -10.25
C SER A 12 -34.68 8.06 -10.39
N GLN A 13 -34.74 9.05 -9.51
CA GLN A 13 -35.33 10.36 -9.82
C GLN A 13 -34.48 11.44 -9.15
N ARG A 14 -33.66 12.13 -9.93
CA ARG A 14 -32.95 13.36 -9.52
C ARG A 14 -33.83 14.55 -9.96
N PRO A 15 -34.19 15.48 -9.06
CA PRO A 15 -34.97 16.66 -9.44
C PRO A 15 -34.13 17.64 -10.30
N PRO A 16 -34.76 18.45 -11.17
CA PRO A 16 -34.04 19.45 -11.98
C PRO A 16 -33.50 20.56 -11.08
N LEU A 17 -32.21 20.86 -11.20
CA LEU A 17 -31.58 21.99 -10.52
C LEU A 17 -32.06 23.30 -11.16
N SER A 18 -32.83 24.06 -10.38
CA SER A 18 -33.14 25.46 -10.64
C SER A 18 -31.84 26.26 -10.61
N VAL A 19 -31.46 26.85 -11.74
CA VAL A 19 -30.30 27.76 -11.83
C VAL A 19 -30.74 29.14 -11.36
N PRO A 20 -30.15 29.74 -10.31
CA PRO A 20 -30.33 31.16 -10.06
C PRO A 20 -29.38 31.93 -10.98
N ILE A 21 -29.96 32.80 -11.82
CA ILE A 21 -29.25 33.85 -12.54
C ILE A 21 -28.91 34.96 -11.54
N PRO A 22 -27.65 35.41 -11.43
CA PRO A 22 -27.33 36.71 -10.89
C PRO A 22 -26.91 37.64 -12.04
N LEU A 23 -27.87 38.42 -12.54
CA LEU A 23 -27.57 39.70 -13.15
C LEU A 23 -27.34 40.68 -12.01
N ARG A 24 -26.09 41.12 -11.78
CA ARG A 24 -25.79 42.45 -11.24
C ARG A 24 -24.36 42.88 -11.56
N LEU A 25 -24.28 43.77 -12.56
CA LEU A 25 -23.27 44.82 -12.63
C LEU A 25 -23.42 45.70 -11.39
N SER A 26 -22.35 45.85 -10.61
CA SER A 26 -22.06 47.07 -9.87
C SER A 26 -20.55 47.24 -9.86
N ASP A 27 -20.14 48.20 -10.67
CA ASP A 27 -18.89 48.92 -10.62
C ASP A 27 -18.82 49.63 -9.25
N ASP A 28 -17.79 49.37 -8.43
CA ASP A 28 -17.09 50.45 -7.71
C ASP A 28 -15.78 49.94 -7.10
N THR A 29 -14.74 50.75 -7.28
CA THR A 29 -13.34 50.47 -6.98
C THR A 29 -13.06 50.46 -5.47
N SER A 30 -12.95 49.29 -4.84
CA SER A 30 -12.42 49.19 -3.46
C SER A 30 -11.49 48.00 -3.18
N ASP A 31 -11.13 47.20 -4.19
CA ASP A 31 -10.45 45.92 -3.94
C ASP A 31 -8.92 45.95 -4.03
N PHE A 32 -8.29 47.07 -4.40
CA PHE A 32 -6.81 47.08 -4.55
C PHE A 32 -6.03 46.98 -3.23
N TYR A 33 -6.63 47.29 -2.08
CA TYR A 33 -5.96 47.20 -0.77
C TYR A 33 -6.25 45.87 -0.05
N SER A 34 -7.38 45.21 -0.34
CA SER A 34 -7.71 43.90 0.22
C SER A 34 -7.17 42.75 -0.62
N SER A 35 -7.06 42.94 -1.94
CA SER A 35 -6.36 42.00 -2.82
C SER A 35 -4.89 41.93 -2.46
N SER A 36 -4.21 43.05 -2.17
CA SER A 36 -2.78 43.03 -1.84
C SER A 36 -2.45 42.18 -0.60
N SER A 37 -3.29 42.18 0.44
CA SER A 37 -3.07 41.36 1.65
C SER A 37 -3.29 39.87 1.39
N LEU A 38 -4.38 39.50 0.69
CA LEU A 38 -4.65 38.11 0.32
C LEU A 38 -3.66 37.60 -0.73
N ASP A 39 -3.29 38.45 -1.68
CA ASP A 39 -2.27 38.18 -2.69
C ASP A 39 -0.91 38.02 -2.02
N GLN A 40 -0.56 38.81 -0.99
CA GLN A 40 0.68 38.61 -0.24
C GLN A 40 0.69 37.26 0.48
N LEU A 41 -0.46 36.82 1.02
CA LEU A 41 -0.62 35.51 1.65
C LEU A 41 -0.53 34.38 0.61
N ALA A 42 -1.15 34.55 -0.56
CA ALA A 42 -1.11 33.61 -1.66
C ALA A 42 0.30 33.50 -2.26
N ILE A 43 0.97 34.64 -2.44
CA ILE A 43 2.38 34.70 -2.83
C ILE A 43 3.20 33.96 -1.78
N SER A 44 3.04 34.25 -0.49
CA SER A 44 3.75 33.57 0.60
C SER A 44 3.55 32.06 0.54
N PHE A 45 2.31 31.59 0.41
CA PHE A 45 1.98 30.17 0.30
C PHE A 45 2.60 29.50 -0.94
N ILE A 46 2.59 30.18 -2.09
CA ILE A 46 3.21 29.70 -3.33
C ILE A 46 4.74 29.67 -3.21
N THR A 47 5.37 30.73 -2.68
CA THR A 47 6.82 30.78 -2.46
C THR A 47 7.26 29.72 -1.47
N GLU A 48 6.56 29.56 -0.35
CA GLU A 48 6.84 28.54 0.66
C GLU A 48 6.66 27.13 0.07
N SER A 49 5.60 26.89 -0.72
CA SER A 49 5.40 25.61 -1.41
C SER A 49 6.50 25.31 -2.43
N ILE A 50 6.96 26.30 -3.19
CA ILE A 50 8.05 26.12 -4.17
C ILE A 50 9.40 25.92 -3.48
N GLU A 51 9.67 26.65 -2.40
CA GLU A 51 10.91 26.56 -1.63
C GLU A 51 11.00 25.23 -0.89
N THR A 52 9.91 24.79 -0.25
CA THR A 52 9.83 23.45 0.37
C THR A 52 9.90 22.33 -0.65
N ALA A 53 9.33 22.50 -1.85
CA ALA A 53 9.49 21.53 -2.94
C ALA A 53 10.95 21.46 -3.45
N LYS A 54 11.69 22.57 -3.46
CA LYS A 54 13.13 22.58 -3.81
C LYS A 54 14.03 22.05 -2.70
N GLN A 55 13.62 22.23 -1.44
CA GLN A 55 14.36 21.79 -0.26
C GLN A 55 14.02 20.37 0.19
N GLN A 56 13.11 19.66 -0.49
CA GLN A 56 13.06 18.22 -0.32
C GLN A 56 14.46 17.68 -0.64
N PRO A 57 15.18 17.06 0.31
CA PRO A 57 16.31 16.25 -0.08
C PRO A 57 15.71 15.24 -1.06
N MET A 58 16.20 15.25 -2.30
CA MET A 58 15.90 14.23 -3.28
C MET A 58 16.37 12.92 -2.66
N SER A 59 15.47 12.34 -1.88
CA SER A 59 15.77 11.26 -0.99
C SER A 59 15.88 10.04 -1.87
N LYS A 60 17.11 9.53 -1.90
CA LYS A 60 17.56 8.34 -2.60
C LYS A 60 17.44 8.48 -4.11
N VAL A 61 18.61 8.51 -4.74
CA VAL A 61 18.84 7.95 -6.07
C VAL A 61 18.06 6.65 -6.14
N ALA A 62 16.85 6.69 -6.70
CA ALA A 62 16.17 5.48 -7.11
C ALA A 62 17.14 4.83 -8.10
N PRO A 63 17.54 3.57 -7.89
CA PRO A 63 18.48 2.94 -8.79
C PRO A 63 17.85 2.98 -10.18
N SER A 64 18.43 3.76 -11.09
CA SER A 64 17.89 3.91 -12.44
C SER A 64 17.99 2.60 -13.21
N ASN A 65 18.88 1.70 -12.75
CA ASN A 65 19.07 0.38 -13.28
C ASN A 65 18.16 -0.65 -12.57
N PRO A 66 17.30 -1.39 -13.30
CA PRO A 66 16.48 -2.45 -12.71
C PRO A 66 17.30 -3.53 -11.99
N ARG A 67 18.56 -3.77 -12.41
CA ARG A 67 19.46 -4.71 -11.72
C ARG A 67 19.85 -4.25 -10.33
N GLU A 68 20.09 -2.95 -10.15
CA GLU A 68 20.44 -2.38 -8.84
C GLU A 68 19.24 -2.39 -7.90
N LYS A 69 18.03 -2.09 -8.41
CA LYS A 69 16.79 -2.25 -7.64
C LYS A 69 16.62 -3.70 -7.17
N LEU A 70 16.87 -4.67 -8.06
CA LEU A 70 16.78 -6.09 -7.73
C LEU A 70 17.80 -6.48 -6.66
N ALA A 71 19.06 -6.07 -6.80
CA ALA A 71 20.12 -6.37 -5.84
C ALA A 71 19.80 -5.79 -4.44
N LEU A 72 19.29 -4.56 -4.37
CA LEU A 72 18.88 -3.96 -3.10
C LEU A 72 17.68 -4.71 -2.48
N LYS A 73 16.71 -5.11 -3.30
CA LYS A 73 15.56 -5.92 -2.82
C LYS A 73 16.04 -7.27 -2.30
N GLN A 74 16.95 -7.94 -2.98
CA GLN A 74 17.55 -9.21 -2.55
C GLN A 74 18.29 -9.04 -1.21
N GLN A 75 19.19 -8.07 -1.12
CA GLN A 75 19.93 -7.79 0.13
C GLN A 75 18.97 -7.55 1.30
N ARG A 76 17.90 -6.79 1.08
CA ARG A 76 16.89 -6.54 2.12
C ARG A 76 16.15 -7.81 2.54
N LEU A 77 15.77 -8.65 1.58
CA LEU A 77 15.12 -9.93 1.85
C LEU A 77 16.04 -10.86 2.63
N GLU A 78 17.32 -10.91 2.29
CA GLU A 78 18.32 -11.71 3.02
C GLU A 78 18.47 -11.25 4.47
N LEU A 79 18.51 -9.93 4.71
CA LEU A 79 18.52 -9.37 6.06
C LEU A 79 17.26 -9.78 6.84
N TYR A 80 16.08 -9.66 6.23
CA TYR A 80 14.82 -10.06 6.87
C TYR A 80 14.76 -11.56 7.18
N ILE A 81 15.20 -12.41 6.25
CA ILE A 81 15.27 -13.86 6.46
C ILE A 81 16.22 -14.18 7.62
N THR A 82 17.35 -13.50 7.69
CA THR A 82 18.33 -13.71 8.77
C THR A 82 17.77 -13.29 10.12
N GLU A 83 17.18 -12.10 10.20
CA GLU A 83 16.58 -11.57 11.43
C GLU A 83 15.40 -12.44 11.91
N SER A 84 14.49 -12.79 11.00
CA SER A 84 13.34 -13.66 11.33
C SER A 84 13.77 -15.06 11.78
N LYS A 85 14.80 -15.66 11.16
CA LYS A 85 15.36 -16.93 11.62
C LYS A 85 15.93 -16.84 13.04
N ILE A 86 16.66 -15.78 13.35
CA ILE A 86 17.19 -15.56 14.70
C ILE A 86 16.04 -15.43 15.72
N LEU A 87 15.00 -14.67 15.39
CA LEU A 87 13.83 -14.53 16.27
C LEU A 87 13.09 -15.85 16.46
N MET A 88 12.94 -16.66 15.40
CA MET A 88 12.33 -17.99 15.51
C MET A 88 13.15 -18.95 16.37
N ALA A 89 14.48 -18.94 16.23
CA ALA A 89 15.36 -19.73 17.08
C ALA A 89 15.24 -19.31 18.56
N LYS A 90 15.30 -17.99 18.83
CA LYS A 90 15.09 -17.43 20.18
C LYS A 90 13.73 -17.79 20.76
N LEU A 91 12.68 -17.80 19.94
CA LEU A 91 11.33 -18.18 20.39
C LEU A 91 11.28 -19.65 20.85
N GLY A 92 12.01 -20.53 20.17
CA GLY A 92 12.14 -21.94 20.56
C GLY A 92 12.92 -22.16 21.86
N GLU A 93 13.90 -21.30 22.14
CA GLU A 93 14.72 -21.34 23.36
C GLU A 93 14.07 -20.62 24.56
N ALA A 94 13.15 -19.68 24.31
CA ALA A 94 12.55 -18.83 25.34
C ALA A 94 11.78 -19.63 26.40
N SER A 95 12.19 -19.42 27.66
CA SER A 95 11.69 -20.17 28.81
C SER A 95 10.60 -19.40 29.58
N ASN A 96 10.62 -18.07 29.54
CA ASN A 96 9.64 -17.22 30.21
C ASN A 96 8.59 -16.64 29.24
N LYS A 97 7.38 -16.40 29.75
CA LYS A 97 6.28 -15.79 29.01
C LYS A 97 6.64 -14.38 28.52
N GLU A 98 7.28 -13.58 29.36
CA GLU A 98 7.68 -12.20 29.01
C GLU A 98 8.66 -12.19 27.82
N GLU A 99 9.63 -13.11 27.82
CA GLU A 99 10.58 -13.27 26.70
C GLU A 99 9.86 -13.67 25.41
N ARG A 100 8.93 -14.65 25.50
CA ARG A 100 8.12 -15.06 24.33
C ARG A 100 7.30 -13.91 23.78
N GLU A 101 6.65 -13.12 24.64
CA GLU A 101 5.85 -11.96 24.23
C GLU A 101 6.72 -10.87 23.59
N ALA A 102 7.90 -10.61 24.15
CA ALA A 102 8.87 -9.68 23.58
C ALA A 102 9.34 -10.12 22.19
N ILE A 103 9.67 -11.40 22.02
CA ILE A 103 10.10 -11.97 20.73
C ILE A 103 8.97 -11.91 19.70
N LEU A 104 7.74 -12.29 20.07
CA LEU A 104 6.57 -12.19 19.19
C LEU A 104 6.27 -10.72 18.79
N SER A 105 6.47 -9.79 19.71
CA SER A 105 6.38 -8.35 19.41
C SER A 105 7.43 -7.92 18.38
N ALA A 106 8.68 -8.35 18.56
CA ALA A 106 9.77 -8.08 17.63
C ALA A 106 9.50 -8.70 16.24
N MET A 107 8.96 -9.92 16.17
CA MET A 107 8.57 -10.54 14.90
C MET A 107 7.52 -9.72 14.15
N ARG A 108 6.50 -9.20 14.86
CA ARG A 108 5.47 -8.33 14.27
C ARG A 108 6.06 -7.02 13.75
N GLU A 109 7.01 -6.44 14.48
CA GLU A 109 7.73 -5.24 14.03
C GLU A 109 8.59 -5.51 12.79
N CYS A 110 9.28 -6.65 12.74
CA CYS A 110 10.04 -7.06 11.55
C CYS A 110 9.12 -7.16 10.31
N SER A 111 7.93 -7.74 10.45
CA SER A 111 6.96 -7.81 9.36
C SER A 111 6.46 -6.42 8.91
N ARG A 112 6.21 -5.50 9.84
CA ARG A 112 5.84 -4.12 9.47
C ARG A 112 6.93 -3.43 8.65
N LYS A 113 8.20 -3.56 9.04
CA LYS A 113 9.33 -2.90 8.35
C LYS A 113 9.48 -3.33 6.89
N ILE A 114 9.05 -4.53 6.51
CA ILE A 114 9.11 -4.98 5.12
C ILE A 114 7.87 -4.55 4.30
N GLU A 115 6.70 -4.45 4.93
CA GLU A 115 5.45 -3.98 4.29
C GLU A 115 5.43 -2.48 3.99
N LEU A 116 6.02 -1.66 4.87
CA LEU A 116 6.08 -0.20 4.73
C LEU A 116 7.09 0.28 3.67
N ASP A 117 7.76 -0.63 2.96
CA ASP A 117 8.76 -0.24 1.97
C ASP A 117 8.12 0.15 0.63
N PRO A 118 8.25 1.42 0.18
CA PRO A 118 7.61 1.89 -1.05
C PRO A 118 8.16 1.22 -2.33
N LEU A 119 9.28 0.50 -2.25
CA LEU A 119 9.85 -0.26 -3.36
C LEU A 119 9.07 -1.56 -3.66
N GLY A 120 8.22 -2.02 -2.74
CA GLY A 120 7.35 -3.18 -2.94
C GLY A 120 5.98 -2.86 -3.55
N ALA A 121 5.61 -1.58 -3.68
CA ALA A 121 4.26 -1.16 -4.05
C ALA A 121 4.08 -0.85 -5.55
N GLN A 122 5.11 -1.01 -6.39
CA GLN A 122 5.07 -0.60 -7.81
C GLN A 122 5.43 -1.69 -8.83
N ASP A 123 5.43 -2.97 -8.44
CA ASP A 123 5.64 -4.05 -9.40
C ASP A 123 4.70 -5.20 -9.09
N ASP A 124 3.43 -5.02 -9.45
CA ASP A 124 2.60 -6.15 -9.86
C ASP A 124 1.93 -5.75 -11.17
N GLY A 125 2.34 -6.45 -12.23
CA GLY A 125 1.79 -6.28 -13.55
C GLY A 125 0.28 -6.39 -13.48
N THR A 126 -0.39 -5.42 -14.11
CA THR A 126 -1.80 -5.47 -14.46
C THR A 126 -2.05 -6.70 -15.35
N LEU A 127 -2.13 -7.87 -14.73
CA LEU A 127 -2.83 -9.04 -15.24
C LEU A 127 -4.29 -8.78 -14.93
N GLU A 128 -4.96 -8.18 -15.92
CA GLU A 128 -6.39 -8.05 -16.10
C GLU A 128 -7.21 -8.90 -15.11
N LYS A 129 -7.77 -8.21 -14.12
CA LYS A 129 -8.77 -8.75 -13.19
C LYS A 129 -10.09 -8.92 -13.93
N SER A 130 -10.14 -9.89 -14.85
CA SER A 130 -11.40 -10.41 -15.36
C SER A 130 -12.09 -11.12 -14.20
N LYS A 131 -13.09 -10.43 -13.64
CA LYS A 131 -14.01 -10.89 -12.61
C LYS A 131 -14.54 -12.29 -12.94
N PRO A 132 -14.19 -13.36 -12.20
CA PRO A 132 -14.96 -14.58 -12.23
C PRO A 132 -16.04 -14.47 -11.17
N THR A 133 -17.25 -14.10 -11.59
CA THR A 133 -18.43 -14.65 -10.94
C THR A 133 -18.38 -16.15 -11.21
N VAL A 134 -18.22 -16.98 -10.18
CA VAL A 134 -18.69 -18.38 -10.03
C VAL A 134 -17.92 -19.05 -8.87
N GLU A 135 -18.69 -19.41 -7.85
CA GLU A 135 -18.49 -20.48 -6.84
C GLU A 135 -17.23 -20.41 -5.95
N ALA A 136 -17.46 -20.18 -4.65
CA ALA A 136 -16.45 -20.25 -3.59
C ALA A 136 -15.88 -21.67 -3.47
N LYS A 137 -14.81 -21.95 -4.21
CA LYS A 137 -13.99 -23.15 -4.01
C LYS A 137 -13.07 -22.91 -2.82
N PRO A 138 -13.08 -23.76 -1.77
CA PRO A 138 -12.17 -23.60 -0.65
C PRO A 138 -10.74 -23.69 -1.16
N PHE A 139 -9.91 -22.76 -0.70
CA PHE A 139 -8.46 -22.72 -0.93
C PHE A 139 -7.86 -24.08 -0.53
N ARG A 140 -7.51 -24.89 -1.54
CA ARG A 140 -6.85 -26.19 -1.36
C ARG A 140 -5.37 -25.95 -1.60
N TRP A 141 -4.57 -26.08 -0.54
CA TRP A 141 -3.12 -26.12 -0.66
C TRP A 141 -2.73 -27.14 -1.75
N PRO A 142 -1.74 -26.85 -2.61
CA PRO A 142 -1.23 -27.82 -3.56
C PRO A 142 -0.69 -29.03 -2.80
N SER A 143 -1.52 -30.07 -2.70
CA SER A 143 -1.17 -31.40 -2.19
C SER A 143 -0.38 -32.14 -3.27
N SER A 144 0.79 -31.62 -3.62
CA SER A 144 1.78 -32.32 -4.43
C SER A 144 2.93 -32.73 -3.52
N CYS A 145 2.65 -33.67 -2.62
CA CYS A 145 3.67 -34.52 -2.01
C CYS A 145 3.64 -35.84 -2.79
N ASP A 146 4.23 -35.82 -3.98
CA ASP A 146 4.59 -37.03 -4.74
C ASP A 146 6.02 -36.86 -5.28
N ASP A 147 6.89 -36.24 -4.49
CA ASP A 147 8.34 -36.52 -4.55
C ASP A 147 8.60 -37.56 -3.45
N SER A 148 8.34 -38.82 -3.80
CA SER A 148 8.92 -39.94 -3.09
C SER A 148 10.41 -39.87 -3.32
N LEU A 149 11.17 -39.31 -2.38
CA LEU A 149 12.62 -39.46 -2.35
C LEU A 149 12.90 -40.95 -2.12
N GLU A 150 13.09 -41.67 -3.23
CA GLU A 150 13.71 -42.99 -3.24
C GLU A 150 15.14 -42.83 -2.74
N ILE A 151 15.31 -43.04 -1.44
CA ILE A 151 16.63 -43.18 -0.83
C ILE A 151 17.11 -44.55 -1.32
N SER A 152 17.94 -44.58 -2.37
CA SER A 152 18.71 -45.77 -2.71
C SER A 152 19.69 -46.03 -1.57
N ASP A 153 19.38 -47.04 -0.78
CA ASP A 153 20.31 -47.71 0.12
C ASP A 153 21.26 -48.56 -0.75
N GLU A 154 22.33 -47.94 -1.25
CA GLU A 154 23.45 -48.65 -1.87
C GLU A 154 24.49 -48.95 -0.77
N GLU A 155 24.46 -50.17 -0.25
CA GLU A 155 25.61 -50.77 0.44
C GLU A 155 26.42 -51.58 -0.58
N GLU A 156 27.66 -51.14 -0.82
CA GLU A 156 28.77 -52.01 -1.25
C GLU A 156 30.05 -51.64 -0.49
#